data_AF-M6FQK2-F1
#
_entry.id   AF-M6FQK2-F1
#
_cell.length_a   1.000
_cell.length_b   1.000
_cell.length_c   1.000
_cell.angle_alpha   90.00
_cell.angle_beta   90.00
_cell.angle_gamma   90.00
#
_symmetry.space_group_name_H-M   'P 1'
#
loop_
_entity.id
_entity.type
_entity.pdbx_description
1 polymer ?
#
loop_
_entity_poly.entity_id
_entity_poly.type
_entity_poly.pdbx_seq_one_letter_code
_entity_poly.pdbx_strand_id
1 'polypeptide(L)'
;MSFSKIVKRELEVAFSKTGQPFWFRIVKYCVLLFLLYLIRDSEYLWHILLSAFAISFTIHFWFRYKTRGWTRSYGPWKHDQNIKS
;
A
#
# COMPACT_ATOMS: atom_id res chain seq x y z
N MET A 1 14.35 -16.57 -4.94
CA MET A 1 14.96 -15.30 -4.48
C MET A 1 15.21 -15.40 -2.99
N SER A 2 16.33 -14.91 -2.48
CA SER A 2 16.54 -14.81 -1.03
C SER A 2 15.47 -13.90 -0.40
N PHE A 3 14.96 -14.26 0.77
CA PHE A 3 13.96 -13.50 1.54
C PHE A 3 14.35 -12.01 1.70
N SER A 4 15.64 -11.74 1.90
CA SER A 4 16.20 -10.39 1.98
C SER A 4 15.93 -9.55 0.72
N LYS A 5 16.02 -10.15 -0.47
CA LYS A 5 15.72 -9.47 -1.75
C LYS A 5 14.24 -9.15 -1.89
N ILE A 6 13.37 -10.02 -1.37
CA ILE A 6 11.92 -9.80 -1.38
C ILE A 6 11.57 -8.63 -0.46
N VAL A 7 12.07 -8.62 0.78
CA VAL A 7 11.83 -7.53 1.73
C VAL A 7 12.36 -6.20 1.20
N LYS A 8 13.57 -6.17 0.62
CA LYS A 8 14.13 -4.96 0.01
C LYS A 8 13.23 -4.44 -1.11
N ARG A 9 12.71 -5.33 -1.96
CA ARG A 9 11.79 -4.98 -3.05
C ARG A 9 10.47 -4.40 -2.52
N GLU A 10 9.90 -4.98 -1.47
CA GLU A 10 8.69 -4.44 -0.83
C GLU A 10 8.93 -3.05 -0.26
N LEU A 11 10.08 -2.83 0.38
CA LEU A 11 10.45 -1.52 0.90
C LEU A 11 10.66 -0.51 -0.22
N GLU A 12 11.36 -0.88 -1.30
CA GLU A 12 11.51 -0.02 -2.48
C GLU A 12 10.15 0.38 -3.06
N VAL A 13 9.21 -0.55 -3.19
CA VAL A 13 7.85 -0.26 -3.66
C VAL A 13 7.12 0.66 -2.68
N ALA A 14 7.13 0.32 -1.38
CA ALA A 14 6.44 1.06 -0.33
C ALA A 14 7.00 2.48 -0.12
N PHE A 15 8.29 2.69 -0.37
CA PHE A 15 8.96 3.99 -0.24
C PHE A 15 9.22 4.69 -1.58
N SER A 16 8.85 4.07 -2.70
CA SER A 16 8.97 4.70 -4.01
C SER A 16 8.15 6.00 -4.07
N LYS A 17 8.82 7.10 -4.42
CA LYS A 17 8.16 8.39 -4.69
C LYS A 17 7.25 8.30 -5.92
N THR A 18 7.53 7.36 -6.81
CA THR A 18 6.75 7.08 -8.03
C THR A 18 5.36 6.50 -7.73
N GLY A 19 5.23 5.74 -6.63
CA GLY A 19 3.96 5.12 -6.26
C GLY A 19 3.02 6.05 -5.48
N GLN A 20 3.55 6.88 -4.58
CA GLN A 20 2.73 7.76 -3.76
C GLN A 20 3.50 9.02 -3.31
N PRO A 21 3.06 10.23 -3.71
CA PRO A 21 3.66 11.48 -3.27
C PRO A 21 3.66 11.64 -1.75
N PHE A 22 4.69 12.29 -1.21
CA PHE A 22 4.83 12.48 0.24
C PHE A 22 3.63 13.24 0.84
N TRP A 23 3.15 14.29 0.17
CA TRP A 23 1.99 15.07 0.63
C TRP A 23 0.71 14.24 0.69
N PHE A 24 0.53 13.31 -0.27
CA PHE A 24 -0.61 12.39 -0.25
C PHE A 24 -0.55 11.44 0.96
N ARG A 25 0.65 11.03 1.41
CA ARG A 25 0.79 10.24 2.64
C ARG A 25 0.35 11.03 3.86
N ILE A 26 0.80 12.28 3.99
CA ILE A 26 0.43 13.16 5.10
C ILE A 26 -1.09 13.30 5.16
N VAL A 27 -1.71 13.73 4.06
CA VAL A 27 -3.17 13.91 3.99
C VAL A 27 -3.90 12.62 4.34
N LYS A 28 -3.49 11.49 3.77
CA LYS A 28 -4.09 10.19 4.04
C LYS A 28 -4.10 9.86 5.53
N TYR A 29 -2.96 10.06 6.22
CA TYR A 29 -2.87 9.76 7.64
C TYR A 29 -3.63 10.79 8.49
N CYS A 30 -3.62 12.07 8.13
CA CYS A 30 -4.43 13.09 8.81
C CYS A 30 -5.93 12.77 8.71
N VAL A 31 -6.42 12.43 7.51
CA VAL A 31 -7.81 12.04 7.27
C VAL A 31 -8.16 10.77 8.03
N LEU A 32 -7.28 9.76 8.00
CA LEU A 32 -7.49 8.51 8.74
C LEU A 32 -7.61 8.76 10.25
N LEU A 33 -6.68 9.52 10.84
CA LEU A 33 -6.71 9.86 12.26
C LEU A 33 -7.95 10.67 12.63
N PHE A 34 -8.34 11.62 11.78
CA PHE A 34 -9.55 12.41 11.98
C PHE A 34 -10.80 11.53 11.97
N LEU A 35 -10.94 10.63 10.99
CA LEU A 35 -12.05 9.68 10.95
C LEU A 35 -12.06 8.79 12.20
N LEU A 36 -10.91 8.22 12.59
CA LEU A 36 -10.79 7.40 13.79
C LEU A 36 -11.18 8.16 15.06
N TYR A 37 -10.84 9.45 15.14
CA TYR A 37 -11.26 10.31 16.24
C TYR A 37 -12.79 10.46 16.30
N LEU A 38 -13.45 10.67 15.16
CA LEU A 38 -14.90 10.81 15.09
C LEU A 38 -15.65 9.53 15.49
N ILE A 39 -15.11 8.35 15.14
CA ILE A 39 -15.74 7.06 15.43
C ILE A 39 -15.18 6.37 16.68
N ARG A 40 -14.37 7.08 17.50
CA ARG A 40 -13.61 6.48 18.60
C ARG A 40 -14.48 5.75 19.62
N ASP A 41 -15.62 6.32 19.96
CA ASP A 41 -16.51 5.78 20.99
C ASP A 41 -17.64 4.90 20.40
N SER A 42 -17.57 4.62 19.09
CA SER A 42 -18.52 3.75 18.41
C SER A 42 -18.15 2.27 18.59
N GLU A 43 -19.14 1.44 18.89
CA GLU A 43 -19.02 -0.03 18.89
C GLU A 43 -18.56 -0.62 17.54
N TYR A 44 -18.79 0.12 16.44
CA TYR A 44 -18.42 -0.31 15.09
C TYR A 44 -16.95 -0.02 14.73
N LEU A 45 -16.20 0.72 15.56
CA LEU A 45 -14.80 1.09 15.30
C LEU A 45 -13.97 -0.13 14.89
N TRP A 46 -14.04 -1.20 15.68
CA TRP A 46 -13.27 -2.41 15.44
C TRP A 46 -13.71 -3.17 14.18
N HIS A 47 -15.01 -3.21 13.89
CA HIS A 47 -15.52 -3.81 12.66
C HIS A 47 -15.09 -3.04 11.41
N ILE A 48 -15.09 -1.71 11.48
CA ILE A 48 -14.60 -0.83 10.42
C ILE A 48 -13.09 -1.03 10.21
N LEU A 49 -12.31 -1.06 11.28
CA LEU A 49 -10.87 -1.31 11.20
C LEU A 49 -10.55 -2.69 10.62
N LEU A 50 -11.25 -3.74 11.06
CA LEU A 50 -11.03 -5.10 10.60
C LEU A 50 -11.43 -5.27 9.12
N SER A 51 -12.57 -4.70 8.72
CA SER A 51 -13.00 -4.73 7.31
C SER A 51 -12.05 -3.94 6.41
N ALA A 52 -11.62 -2.74 6.83
CA ALA A 52 -10.62 -1.96 6.11
C ALA A 52 -9.28 -2.72 5.99
N PHE A 53 -8.85 -3.40 7.05
CA PHE A 53 -7.66 -4.25 7.02
C PHE A 53 -7.81 -5.40 6.02
N ALA A 54 -8.92 -6.14 6.06
CA ALA A 54 -9.19 -7.24 5.15
C ALA A 54 -9.24 -6.80 3.68
N ILE A 55 -9.91 -5.68 3.38
CA ILE A 55 -9.97 -5.10 2.04
C ILE A 55 -8.56 -4.67 1.58
N SER A 56 -7.82 -3.94 2.43
CA SER A 56 -6.46 -3.50 2.11
C SER A 56 -5.54 -4.68 1.83
N PHE A 57 -5.62 -5.74 2.63
CA PHE A 57 -4.84 -6.96 2.43
C PHE A 57 -5.22 -7.62 1.11
N THR A 58 -6.50 -7.81 0.85
CA THR A 58 -6.99 -8.41 -0.40
C THR A 58 -6.49 -7.66 -1.63
N ILE A 59 -6.61 -6.33 -1.63
CA ILE A 59 -6.11 -5.47 -2.71
C ILE A 59 -4.58 -5.60 -2.82
N HIS A 60 -3.84 -5.57 -1.72
CA HIS A 60 -2.38 -5.69 -1.74
C HIS A 60 -1.94 -7.03 -2.37
N PHE A 61 -2.53 -8.15 -1.95
CA PHE A 61 -2.21 -9.47 -2.51
C PHE A 61 -2.64 -9.60 -3.96
N TRP A 62 -3.77 -9.00 -4.36
CA TRP A 62 -4.19 -8.95 -5.75
C TRP A 62 -3.17 -8.21 -6.62
N PHE A 63 -2.73 -7.02 -6.21
CA PHE A 63 -1.70 -6.27 -6.92
C PHE A 63 -0.36 -7.02 -6.95
N ARG A 64 0.02 -7.67 -5.84
CA ARG A 64 1.21 -8.52 -5.78
C ARG A 64 1.13 -9.68 -6.78
N TYR A 65 -0.02 -10.34 -6.88
CA TYR A 65 -0.25 -11.42 -7.83
C TYR A 65 -0.15 -10.92 -9.27
N LYS A 66 -0.82 -9.81 -9.59
CA LYS A 66 -0.83 -9.22 -10.95
C LYS A 66 0.55 -8.71 -11.38
N THR A 67 1.33 -8.15 -10.47
CA THR A 67 2.70 -7.68 -10.73
C THR A 67 3.76 -8.79 -10.65
N ARG A 68 3.37 -10.05 -10.35
CA ARG A 68 4.30 -11.15 -10.01
C ARG A 68 5.34 -10.73 -8.96
N GLY A 69 4.88 -10.13 -7.86
CA GLY A 69 5.76 -9.60 -6.81
C GLY A 69 6.55 -8.38 -7.28
N TRP A 70 5.88 -7.41 -7.91
CA TRP A 70 6.48 -6.15 -8.36
C TRP A 70 7.54 -6.31 -9.46
N THR A 71 7.58 -7.45 -10.13
CA THR A 71 8.53 -7.78 -11.22
C THR A 71 8.00 -7.50 -12.61
N ARG A 72 6.71 -7.15 -12.74
CA ARG A 72 6.09 -6.71 -13.98
C ARG A 72 5.37 -5.39 -13.79
N SER A 73 5.31 -4.60 -14.84
CA SER A 73 4.51 -3.39 -14.87
C SER A 73 3.02 -3.74 -14.82
N TYR A 74 2.27 -3.14 -13.90
CA TYR A 74 0.83 -3.30 -13.79
C TYR A 74 0.21 -2.10 -13.07
N GLY A 75 -0.78 -1.46 -13.70
CA GLY A 75 -1.42 -0.26 -13.16
C GLY A 75 -0.42 0.90 -13.00
N PRO A 76 -0.41 1.60 -11.85
CA PRO A 76 0.53 2.71 -11.58
C PRO A 76 2.00 2.26 -11.45
N TRP A 77 2.25 0.97 -11.24
CA TRP A 77 3.60 0.43 -11.08
C TRP A 77 4.24 0.15 -12.44
N LYS A 78 5.29 0.91 -12.80
CA LYS A 78 6.06 0.75 -14.04
C LYS A 78 7.46 0.21 -13.74
N HIS A 79 7.61 -1.11 -13.72
CA HIS A 79 8.92 -1.74 -13.48
C HIS A 79 9.83 -1.66 -14.71
N ASP A 80 9.27 -1.86 -15.91
CA ASP A 80 10.04 -1.99 -17.16
C ASP A 80 10.66 -0.67 -17.62
N GLN A 81 10.14 0.48 -17.17
CA GLN A 81 10.70 1.80 -17.47
C GLN A 81 11.93 2.15 -16.60
N ASN A 82 12.13 1.49 -15.46
CA ASN A 82 13.33 1.68 -14.63
C ASN A 82 14.56 0.94 -15.17
N ILE A 83 14.39 -0.01 -16.09
CA ILE A 83 15.51 -0.82 -16.65
C ILE A 83 16.10 -0.16 -17.92
N LYS A 84 15.39 0.82 -18.52
CA LYS A 84 15.81 1.51 -19.76
C LYS A 84 16.41 2.91 -19.52
N SER A 85 16.65 3.31 -18.27
CA SER A 85 17.33 4.57 -17.92
C SER A 85 18.78 4.32 -17.51
#